data_AF-A0A1Q7TER8-F1
#
_entry.id   AF-A0A1Q7TER8-F1
#
_cell.length_a   1.000
_cell.length_b   1.000
_cell.length_c   1.000
_cell.angle_alpha   90.00
_cell.angle_beta   90.00
_cell.angle_gamma   90.00
#
_symmetry.space_group_name_H-M   'P 1'
#
loop_
_entity.id
_entity.type
_entity.pdbx_description
1 polymer ?
#
loop_
_entity_poly.entity_id
_entity_poly.type
_entity_poly.pdbx_seq_one_letter_code
_entity_poly.pdbx_strand_id
1 'polypeptide(L)'
;LTLLPGLINCHVHFCLGGEADPARVLFEDPVAIRTIKAVLRTKQTIEAGVTTVRDLGGVDGIALAMRDAVSAGLIPGPRVLAAARGICMTGGHGWRFGREADGPDDVRKAVREQLKAGADVIKLFATGGVMTPGVEPGSAQLTPEEIRAAVEEAKKAGRRTAAHAQATDGIAACVEAGIGSIEHGIFLTEAIAAKMVKAGIALVATLIAPERIVTHGVSAGVPEFAVRKSEAVIARHLESFQLAMHHGVPIAAGTDAGTPFNPHGSIVPELALMVKAGMSPLEAIRAATSTAARVLGLHEETGRIAPGLAADLIAVAGDPGERIEALDAVRLVIANGRIAVNRLGGAA
;
A
#
# COMPACT_ATOMS: atom_id res chain seq x y z
N LEU A 1 -19.88 21.66 -1.62
CA LEU A 1 -18.60 20.92 -1.67
C LEU A 1 -18.25 20.54 -0.25
N THR A 2 -17.64 19.38 -0.07
CA THR A 2 -17.12 18.95 1.23
C THR A 2 -15.60 19.01 1.16
N LEU A 3 -14.99 19.67 2.16
CA LEU A 3 -13.53 19.80 2.28
C LEU A 3 -13.00 18.73 3.24
N LEU A 4 -11.97 18.01 2.82
CA LEU A 4 -11.33 16.95 3.60
C LEU A 4 -9.80 17.10 3.55
N PRO A 5 -9.05 16.53 4.52
CA PRO A 5 -7.62 16.29 4.32
C PRO A 5 -7.40 15.48 3.04
N GLY A 6 -6.27 15.68 2.37
CA GLY A 6 -5.89 14.85 1.24
C GLY A 6 -5.83 13.37 1.61
N LEU A 7 -6.28 12.51 0.68
CA LEU A 7 -6.29 11.07 0.92
C LEU A 7 -4.87 10.50 0.90
N ILE A 8 -4.70 9.40 1.63
CA ILE A 8 -3.44 8.68 1.79
C ILE A 8 -3.66 7.22 1.41
N ASN A 9 -2.84 6.71 0.49
CA ASN A 9 -2.83 5.29 0.10
C ASN A 9 -1.57 4.60 0.63
N CYS A 10 -1.71 3.73 1.62
CA CYS A 10 -0.57 3.09 2.30
C CYS A 10 0.08 1.93 1.52
N HIS A 11 -0.45 1.54 0.35
CA HIS A 11 0.09 0.43 -0.42
C HIS A 11 -0.16 0.60 -1.91
N VAL A 12 0.89 0.94 -2.65
CA VAL A 12 0.88 1.03 -4.12
C VAL A 12 2.18 0.45 -4.70
N HIS A 13 2.18 0.20 -6.01
CA HIS A 13 3.37 -0.16 -6.78
C HIS A 13 3.41 0.66 -8.09
N PHE A 14 4.18 1.75 -8.13
CA PHE A 14 4.28 2.61 -9.32
C PHE A 14 4.88 1.91 -10.53
N CYS A 15 5.65 0.84 -10.33
CA CYS A 15 6.19 0.04 -11.42
C CYS A 15 5.13 -0.83 -12.12
N LEU A 16 3.95 -1.04 -11.52
CA LEU A 16 2.85 -1.87 -12.04
C LEU A 16 1.64 -1.00 -12.42
N GLY A 17 0.86 -1.41 -13.43
CA GLY A 17 -0.18 -0.57 -14.05
C GLY A 17 -1.62 -1.03 -13.89
N GLY A 18 -1.86 -2.21 -13.31
CA GLY A 18 -3.18 -2.79 -13.20
C GLY A 18 -3.71 -3.41 -14.50
N GLU A 19 -2.81 -3.72 -15.45
CA GLU A 19 -3.10 -4.62 -16.57
C GLU A 19 -3.54 -6.01 -16.05
N ALA A 20 -4.18 -6.83 -16.89
CA ALA A 20 -4.67 -8.15 -16.48
C ALA A 20 -3.54 -9.07 -15.95
N ASP A 21 -2.35 -8.99 -16.55
CA ASP A 21 -1.12 -9.58 -16.03
C ASP A 21 -0.04 -8.48 -15.86
N PRO A 22 -0.01 -7.80 -14.70
CA PRO A 22 0.87 -6.66 -14.49
C PRO A 22 2.33 -7.09 -14.35
N ALA A 23 2.61 -8.37 -14.08
CA ALA A 23 3.99 -8.87 -13.94
C ALA A 23 4.75 -8.82 -15.28
N ARG A 24 4.05 -8.88 -16.42
CA ARG A 24 4.67 -8.78 -17.75
C ARG A 24 5.42 -7.47 -17.97
N VAL A 25 4.91 -6.36 -17.41
CA VAL A 25 5.53 -5.03 -17.46
C VAL A 25 6.96 -5.04 -16.92
N LEU A 26 7.25 -5.90 -15.93
CA LEU A 26 8.59 -6.00 -15.35
C LEU A 26 9.63 -6.59 -16.31
N PHE A 27 9.21 -7.36 -17.30
CA PHE A 27 10.09 -8.06 -18.23
C PHE A 27 10.05 -7.48 -19.65
N GLU A 28 8.89 -6.99 -20.09
CA GLU A 28 8.66 -6.58 -21.48
C GLU A 28 8.98 -5.11 -21.72
N ASP A 29 8.66 -4.24 -20.76
CA ASP A 29 8.91 -2.81 -20.92
C ASP A 29 10.37 -2.49 -20.65
N PRO A 30 11.05 -1.70 -21.49
CA PRO A 30 12.31 -1.09 -21.12
C PRO A 30 12.11 -0.14 -19.92
N VAL A 31 13.17 0.08 -19.12
CA VAL A 31 13.12 0.98 -17.95
C VAL A 31 12.57 2.37 -18.30
N ALA A 32 12.91 2.93 -19.46
CA ALA A 32 12.41 4.22 -19.90
C ALA A 32 10.88 4.25 -20.04
N ILE A 33 10.28 3.17 -20.59
CA ILE A 33 8.83 3.05 -20.74
C ILE A 33 8.16 2.86 -19.37
N ARG A 34 8.73 2.02 -18.51
CA ARG A 34 8.23 1.87 -17.12
C ARG A 34 8.22 3.19 -16.37
N THR A 35 9.28 3.99 -16.50
CA THR A 35 9.37 5.31 -15.87
C THR A 35 8.32 6.28 -16.41
N ILE A 36 8.10 6.33 -17.73
CA ILE A 36 7.04 7.17 -18.32
C ILE A 36 5.66 6.73 -17.81
N LYS A 37 5.38 5.42 -17.79
CA LYS A 37 4.13 4.88 -17.22
C LYS A 37 3.99 5.24 -15.74
N ALA A 38 5.06 5.20 -14.96
CA ALA A 38 5.07 5.62 -13.56
C ALA A 38 4.67 7.09 -13.39
N VAL A 39 5.20 8.00 -14.23
CA VAL A 39 4.80 9.43 -14.23
C VAL A 39 3.29 9.58 -14.46
N LEU A 40 2.72 8.83 -15.40
CA LEU A 40 1.27 8.85 -15.66
C LEU A 40 0.47 8.35 -14.44
N ARG A 41 0.93 7.28 -13.78
CA ARG A 41 0.32 6.71 -12.56
C ARG A 41 0.40 7.67 -11.37
N THR A 42 1.52 8.38 -11.22
CA THR A 42 1.71 9.45 -10.24
C THR A 42 0.72 10.59 -10.46
N LYS A 43 0.53 11.02 -11.72
CA LYS A 43 -0.48 12.01 -12.10
C LYS A 43 -1.90 11.54 -11.81
N GLN A 44 -2.27 10.32 -12.21
CA GLN A 44 -3.59 9.74 -11.94
C GLN A 44 -3.90 9.70 -10.44
N THR A 45 -2.92 9.33 -9.63
CA THR A 45 -3.05 9.27 -8.17
C THR A 45 -3.37 10.63 -7.57
N ILE A 46 -2.62 11.69 -7.92
CA ILE A 46 -2.91 13.03 -7.39
C ILE A 46 -4.24 13.58 -7.91
N GLU A 47 -4.61 13.26 -9.15
CA GLU A 47 -5.87 13.70 -9.75
C GLU A 47 -7.12 13.09 -9.12
N ALA A 48 -6.96 11.95 -8.45
CA ALA A 48 -7.97 11.27 -7.65
C ALA A 48 -8.04 11.77 -6.19
N GLY A 49 -7.29 12.83 -5.84
CA GLY A 49 -7.30 13.39 -4.49
C GLY A 49 -6.43 12.64 -3.48
N VAL A 50 -5.63 11.68 -3.94
CA VAL A 50 -4.60 11.02 -3.11
C VAL A 50 -3.35 11.89 -3.12
N THR A 51 -3.07 12.53 -1.99
CA THR A 51 -1.96 13.48 -1.83
C THR A 51 -0.72 12.86 -1.23
N THR A 52 -0.82 11.67 -0.63
CA THR A 52 0.31 10.90 -0.11
C THR A 52 0.15 9.42 -0.45
N VAL A 53 1.25 8.78 -0.82
CA VAL A 53 1.30 7.32 -1.02
C VAL A 53 2.51 6.70 -0.35
N ARG A 54 2.39 5.42 0.01
CA ARG A 54 3.52 4.56 0.34
C ARG A 54 3.68 3.49 -0.73
N ASP A 55 4.74 3.60 -1.52
CA ASP A 55 5.14 2.58 -2.50
C ASP A 55 5.94 1.49 -1.79
N LEU A 56 5.46 0.26 -1.87
CA LEU A 56 5.99 -0.88 -1.11
C LEU A 56 6.79 -1.86 -1.95
N GLY A 57 7.38 -1.40 -3.06
CA GLY A 57 8.39 -2.18 -3.76
C GLY A 57 8.33 -2.02 -5.26
N GLY A 58 9.48 -1.94 -5.90
CA GLY A 58 9.58 -1.95 -7.34
C GLY A 58 11.01 -2.12 -7.84
N VAL A 59 11.14 -2.17 -9.16
CA VAL A 59 12.43 -2.26 -9.86
C VAL A 59 12.97 -0.89 -10.24
N ASP A 60 14.26 -0.87 -10.59
CA ASP A 60 14.97 0.26 -11.23
C ASP A 60 14.94 1.60 -10.47
N GLY A 61 14.59 1.61 -9.19
CA GLY A 61 14.49 2.83 -8.40
C GLY A 61 13.35 3.76 -8.83
N ILE A 62 12.36 3.27 -9.59
CA ILE A 62 11.27 4.10 -10.12
C ILE A 62 10.51 4.84 -9.02
N ALA A 63 10.17 4.16 -7.92
CA ALA A 63 9.45 4.79 -6.82
C ALA A 63 10.25 5.92 -6.15
N LEU A 64 11.57 5.74 -6.01
CA LEU A 64 12.48 6.78 -5.51
C LEU A 64 12.54 7.97 -6.48
N ALA A 65 12.64 7.71 -7.78
CA ALA A 65 12.63 8.75 -8.80
C ALA A 65 11.31 9.53 -8.81
N MET A 66 10.16 8.87 -8.63
CA MET A 66 8.86 9.55 -8.51
C MET A 66 8.81 10.43 -7.26
N ARG A 67 9.29 9.93 -6.11
CA ARG A 67 9.41 10.73 -4.88
C ARG A 67 10.24 11.99 -5.11
N ASP A 68 11.45 11.81 -5.64
CA ASP A 68 12.42 12.90 -5.78
C ASP A 68 11.94 13.93 -6.81
N ALA A 69 11.36 13.48 -7.93
CA ALA A 69 10.79 14.34 -8.96
C ALA A 69 9.59 15.15 -8.45
N VAL A 70 8.69 14.54 -7.66
CA VAL A 70 7.56 15.28 -7.06
C VAL A 70 8.06 16.27 -5.99
N SER A 71 8.99 15.84 -5.13
CA SER A 71 9.56 16.70 -4.08
C SER A 71 10.26 17.92 -4.67
N ALA A 72 11.01 17.74 -5.77
CA ALA A 72 11.65 18.82 -6.52
C ALA A 72 10.67 19.68 -7.33
N GLY A 73 9.39 19.29 -7.43
CA GLY A 73 8.38 19.98 -8.25
C GLY A 73 8.56 19.80 -9.76
N LEU A 74 9.33 18.79 -10.19
CA LEU A 74 9.55 18.48 -11.61
C LEU A 74 8.29 17.92 -12.28
N ILE A 75 7.51 17.13 -11.54
CA ILE A 75 6.20 16.62 -11.98
C ILE A 75 5.16 16.83 -10.88
N PRO A 76 3.88 17.04 -11.22
CA PRO A 76 2.80 17.00 -10.23
C PRO A 76 2.61 15.59 -9.70
N GLY A 77 2.35 15.45 -8.40
CA GLY A 77 2.12 14.14 -7.79
C GLY A 77 1.86 14.19 -6.29
N PRO A 78 1.53 13.05 -5.68
CA PRO A 78 1.48 12.90 -4.24
C PRO A 78 2.88 12.92 -3.63
N ARG A 79 2.97 13.24 -2.34
CA ARG A 79 4.11 12.84 -1.52
C ARG A 79 4.28 11.32 -1.59
N VAL A 80 5.49 10.85 -1.81
CA VAL A 80 5.79 9.42 -1.92
C VAL A 80 6.73 8.99 -0.79
N LEU A 81 6.37 7.94 -0.06
CA LEU A 81 7.28 7.18 0.79
C LEU A 81 7.65 5.90 0.04
N ALA A 82 8.92 5.70 -0.28
CA ALA A 82 9.32 4.59 -1.15
C ALA A 82 10.14 3.53 -0.41
N ALA A 83 9.78 2.26 -0.63
CA ALA A 83 10.52 1.11 -0.08
C ALA A 83 11.77 0.72 -0.89
N ALA A 84 11.99 1.32 -2.06
CA ALA A 84 12.90 0.81 -3.08
C ALA A 84 12.53 -0.64 -3.47
N ARG A 85 13.40 -1.63 -3.25
CA ARG A 85 13.07 -3.05 -3.43
C ARG A 85 12.65 -3.66 -2.10
N GLY A 86 11.54 -4.40 -2.09
CA GLY A 86 11.17 -5.20 -0.91
C GLY A 86 12.08 -6.42 -0.76
N ILE A 87 12.29 -6.90 0.45
CA ILE A 87 13.20 -8.02 0.76
C ILE A 87 12.40 -9.31 0.82
N CYS A 88 12.87 -10.36 0.14
CA CYS A 88 12.24 -11.68 0.06
C CYS A 88 13.31 -12.79 0.16
N MET A 89 12.92 -14.01 0.52
CA MET A 89 13.78 -15.19 0.33
C MET A 89 13.97 -15.50 -1.16
N THR A 90 14.97 -16.30 -1.51
CA THR A 90 15.14 -16.81 -2.87
C THR A 90 13.90 -17.56 -3.35
N GLY A 91 13.37 -17.18 -4.51
CA GLY A 91 12.12 -17.71 -5.09
C GLY A 91 10.83 -17.34 -4.35
N GLY A 92 10.92 -16.50 -3.30
CA GLY A 92 9.80 -16.06 -2.49
C GLY A 92 8.84 -15.10 -3.19
N HIS A 93 7.73 -14.74 -2.55
CA HIS A 93 6.82 -13.76 -3.13
C HIS A 93 7.55 -12.42 -3.36
N GLY A 94 7.30 -11.81 -4.53
CA GLY A 94 7.96 -10.56 -4.91
C GLY A 94 9.37 -10.70 -5.50
N TRP A 95 9.97 -11.90 -5.59
CA TRP A 95 11.36 -12.10 -6.04
C TRP A 95 11.73 -11.41 -7.36
N ARG A 96 10.77 -11.27 -8.28
CA ARG A 96 10.95 -10.61 -9.59
C ARG A 96 11.32 -9.14 -9.52
N PHE A 97 10.92 -8.45 -8.45
CA PHE A 97 11.23 -7.04 -8.23
C PHE A 97 11.84 -6.75 -6.85
N GLY A 98 11.76 -7.71 -5.93
CA GLY A 98 12.37 -7.67 -4.62
C GLY A 98 13.87 -7.94 -4.67
N ARG A 99 14.53 -7.67 -3.55
CA ARG A 99 15.91 -8.06 -3.27
C ARG A 99 15.85 -9.41 -2.54
N GLU A 100 16.20 -10.49 -3.23
CA GLU A 100 16.36 -11.82 -2.62
C GLU A 100 17.50 -11.81 -1.60
N ALA A 101 17.26 -12.31 -0.40
CA ALA A 101 18.24 -12.47 0.65
C ALA A 101 17.92 -13.70 1.49
N ASP A 102 18.93 -14.52 1.77
CA ASP A 102 18.80 -15.77 2.52
C ASP A 102 19.72 -15.72 3.75
N GLY A 103 19.13 -15.91 4.93
CA GLY A 103 19.77 -15.82 6.22
C GLY A 103 19.81 -14.40 6.80
N PRO A 104 19.89 -14.27 8.14
CA PRO A 104 19.80 -12.99 8.83
C PRO A 104 20.83 -11.96 8.38
N ASP A 105 22.08 -12.36 8.12
CA ASP A 105 23.15 -11.43 7.74
C ASP A 105 22.97 -10.87 6.33
N ASP A 106 22.50 -11.68 5.37
CA ASP A 106 22.19 -11.18 4.04
C ASP A 106 20.95 -10.28 4.08
N VAL A 107 19.96 -10.59 4.93
CA VAL A 107 18.83 -9.69 5.17
C VAL A 107 19.27 -8.34 5.75
N ARG A 108 20.21 -8.31 6.71
CA ARG A 108 20.80 -7.05 7.18
C ARG A 108 21.46 -6.27 6.06
N LYS A 109 22.23 -6.95 5.21
CA LYS A 109 22.86 -6.35 4.04
C LYS A 109 21.81 -5.79 3.08
N ALA A 110 20.76 -6.54 2.77
CA ALA A 110 19.67 -6.12 1.89
C ALA A 110 18.94 -4.87 2.42
N VAL A 111 18.67 -4.80 3.73
CA VAL A 111 18.14 -3.58 4.36
C VAL A 111 19.09 -2.40 4.17
N ARG A 112 20.39 -2.58 4.46
CA ARG A 112 21.39 -1.51 4.30
C ARG A 112 21.53 -1.05 2.86
N GLU A 113 21.37 -1.94 1.88
CA GLU A 113 21.33 -1.58 0.45
C GLU A 113 20.13 -0.68 0.13
N GLN A 114 18.94 -0.98 0.67
CA GLN A 114 17.76 -0.12 0.46
C GLN A 114 17.91 1.23 1.16
N LEU A 115 18.47 1.24 2.37
CA LEU A 115 18.80 2.47 3.08
C LEU A 115 19.81 3.32 2.30
N LYS A 116 20.85 2.70 1.74
CA LYS A 116 21.84 3.37 0.87
C LYS A 116 21.18 3.94 -0.39
N ALA A 117 20.21 3.25 -0.97
CA ALA A 117 19.42 3.75 -2.10
C ALA A 117 18.48 4.91 -1.71
N GLY A 118 18.29 5.15 -0.41
CA GLY A 118 17.47 6.23 0.13
C GLY A 118 16.04 5.83 0.44
N ALA A 119 15.75 4.56 0.72
CA ALA A 119 14.41 4.12 1.10
C ALA A 119 13.87 4.82 2.37
N ASP A 120 12.59 5.17 2.35
CA ASP A 120 11.89 5.82 3.48
C ASP A 120 11.30 4.78 4.45
N VAL A 121 11.05 3.58 3.96
CA VAL A 121 10.43 2.45 4.65
C VAL A 121 11.10 1.15 4.18
N ILE A 122 11.18 0.14 5.05
CA ILE A 122 11.68 -1.19 4.67
C ILE A 122 10.50 -2.13 4.50
N LYS A 123 10.38 -2.73 3.31
CA LYS A 123 9.36 -3.74 3.00
C LYS A 123 9.93 -5.15 3.09
N LEU A 124 9.21 -6.05 3.74
CA LEU A 124 9.45 -7.50 3.72
C LEU A 124 8.33 -8.25 2.98
N PHE A 125 8.70 -9.36 2.35
CA PHE A 125 7.78 -10.40 1.88
C PHE A 125 7.95 -11.61 2.80
N ALA A 126 7.17 -11.66 3.88
CA ALA A 126 7.33 -12.66 4.94
C ALA A 126 6.62 -13.98 4.62
N THR A 127 5.68 -13.97 3.67
CA THR A 127 4.91 -15.15 3.26
C THR A 127 4.82 -15.23 1.75
N GLY A 128 4.38 -16.39 1.24
CA GLY A 128 3.90 -16.50 -0.12
C GLY A 128 2.67 -15.62 -0.35
N GLY A 129 2.34 -15.40 -1.62
CA GLY A 129 1.28 -14.50 -2.04
C GLY A 129 0.61 -14.95 -3.33
N VAL A 130 -0.40 -14.19 -3.74
CA VAL A 130 -1.24 -14.51 -4.88
C VAL A 130 -0.49 -14.37 -6.21
N MET A 131 0.20 -13.24 -6.40
CA MET A 131 0.71 -12.80 -7.71
C MET A 131 2.05 -13.43 -8.15
N THR A 132 2.59 -14.38 -7.39
CA THR A 132 3.82 -15.10 -7.76
C THR A 132 3.51 -16.58 -8.00
N PRO A 133 3.84 -17.14 -9.18
CA PRO A 133 3.74 -18.59 -9.42
C PRO A 133 4.61 -19.38 -8.45
N GLY A 134 4.17 -20.58 -8.07
CA GLY A 134 4.98 -21.51 -7.26
C GLY A 134 5.05 -21.24 -5.75
N VAL A 135 4.44 -20.17 -5.25
CA VAL A 135 4.32 -19.88 -3.80
C VAL A 135 2.85 -19.80 -3.39
N GLU A 136 2.52 -20.03 -2.13
CA GLU A 136 1.12 -20.01 -1.67
C GLU A 136 0.88 -18.98 -0.55
N PRO A 137 -0.25 -18.24 -0.54
CA PRO A 137 -0.66 -17.32 0.52
C PRO A 137 -0.49 -17.84 1.95
N GLY A 138 -0.78 -19.13 2.15
CA GLY A 138 -0.73 -19.78 3.46
C GLY A 138 0.66 -20.24 3.91
N SER A 139 1.72 -19.95 3.14
CA SER A 139 3.08 -20.41 3.45
C SER A 139 3.95 -19.28 4.01
N ALA A 140 4.47 -19.45 5.23
CA ALA A 140 5.55 -18.60 5.72
C ALA A 140 6.82 -18.80 4.88
N GLN A 141 7.58 -17.72 4.67
CA GLN A 141 8.74 -17.69 3.78
C GLN A 141 10.00 -17.23 4.51
N LEU A 142 10.00 -16.01 5.06
CA LEU A 142 11.12 -15.55 5.88
C LEU A 142 11.03 -16.19 7.28
N THR A 143 12.18 -16.62 7.78
CA THR A 143 12.35 -17.10 9.14
C THR A 143 12.17 -15.96 10.16
N PRO A 144 11.81 -16.28 11.41
CA PRO A 144 11.75 -15.28 12.48
C PRO A 144 13.07 -14.51 12.67
N GLU A 145 14.22 -15.18 12.50
CA GLU A 145 15.55 -14.58 12.60
C GLU A 145 15.81 -13.54 11.49
N GLU A 146 15.42 -13.86 10.25
CA GLU A 146 15.51 -12.94 9.11
C GLU A 146 14.61 -11.72 9.30
N ILE A 147 13.35 -11.93 9.71
CA ILE A 147 12.41 -10.83 9.96
C ILE A 147 12.94 -9.91 11.06
N ARG A 148 13.43 -10.47 12.19
CA ARG A 148 14.03 -9.67 13.27
C ARG A 148 15.25 -8.89 12.79
N ALA A 149 16.14 -9.52 12.01
CA ALA A 149 17.33 -8.87 11.48
C ALA A 149 16.97 -7.63 10.64
N ALA A 150 15.93 -7.74 9.81
CA ALA A 150 15.46 -6.60 9.03
C ALA A 150 14.88 -5.47 9.90
N VAL A 151 14.00 -5.81 10.86
CA VAL A 151 13.36 -4.83 11.73
C VAL A 151 14.39 -4.09 12.59
N GLU A 152 15.40 -4.80 13.10
CA GLU A 152 16.49 -4.19 13.86
C GLU A 152 17.31 -3.19 13.04
N GLU A 153 17.68 -3.52 11.79
CA GLU A 153 18.43 -2.59 10.94
C GLU A 153 17.59 -1.38 10.52
N ALA A 154 16.30 -1.58 10.23
CA ALA A 154 15.38 -0.48 9.96
C ALA A 154 15.28 0.46 11.18
N LYS A 155 15.14 -0.11 12.40
CA LYS A 155 15.07 0.65 13.65
C LYS A 155 16.35 1.46 13.92
N LYS A 156 17.54 0.86 13.69
CA LYS A 156 18.83 1.58 13.83
C LYS A 156 18.91 2.81 12.92
N ALA A 157 18.29 2.75 11.76
CA ALA A 157 18.23 3.85 10.80
C ALA A 157 17.01 4.77 10.99
N GLY A 158 16.20 4.58 12.04
CA GLY A 158 14.99 5.37 12.28
C GLY A 158 13.90 5.17 11.21
N ARG A 159 13.91 4.04 10.49
CA ARG A 159 12.95 3.73 9.43
C ARG A 159 11.83 2.82 9.93
N ARG A 160 10.63 3.05 9.41
CA ARG A 160 9.47 2.18 9.61
C ARG A 160 9.59 0.92 8.74
N THR A 161 8.79 -0.07 9.07
CA THR A 161 8.75 -1.36 8.36
C THR A 161 7.32 -1.73 7.97
N ALA A 162 7.19 -2.48 6.89
CA ALA A 162 5.94 -3.05 6.40
C ALA A 162 6.20 -4.49 5.95
N ALA A 163 5.26 -5.41 6.18
CA ALA A 163 5.41 -6.80 5.72
C ALA A 163 4.19 -7.24 4.92
N HIS A 164 4.41 -7.72 3.69
CA HIS A 164 3.47 -8.64 3.08
C HIS A 164 3.45 -9.91 3.92
N ALA A 165 2.32 -10.18 4.58
CA ALA A 165 2.15 -11.36 5.41
C ALA A 165 0.69 -11.81 5.35
N GLN A 166 0.44 -12.93 4.69
CA GLN A 166 -0.87 -13.53 4.54
C GLN A 166 -1.06 -14.70 5.51
N ALA A 167 -0.08 -15.63 5.57
CA ALA A 167 -0.07 -16.79 6.44
C ALA A 167 0.01 -16.46 7.94
N THR A 168 -0.71 -17.20 8.79
CA THR A 168 -0.77 -17.01 10.25
C THR A 168 0.63 -16.96 10.89
N ASP A 169 1.49 -17.93 10.58
CA ASP A 169 2.83 -18.02 11.17
C ASP A 169 3.73 -16.85 10.76
N GLY A 170 3.62 -16.40 9.50
CA GLY A 170 4.37 -15.25 9.01
C GLY A 170 3.87 -13.92 9.60
N ILE A 171 2.55 -13.77 9.78
CA ILE A 171 1.99 -12.60 10.48
C ILE A 171 2.48 -12.60 11.93
N ALA A 172 2.39 -13.75 12.63
CA ALA A 172 2.84 -13.87 14.01
C ALA A 172 4.33 -13.50 14.14
N ALA A 173 5.20 -14.04 13.28
CA ALA A 173 6.63 -13.73 13.30
C ALA A 173 6.92 -12.23 13.06
N CYS A 174 6.19 -11.59 12.14
CA CYS A 174 6.30 -10.15 11.92
C CYS A 174 5.85 -9.32 13.14
N VAL A 175 4.76 -9.73 13.79
CA VAL A 175 4.24 -9.06 15.00
C VAL A 175 5.23 -9.21 16.16
N GLU A 176 5.79 -10.40 16.38
CA GLU A 176 6.80 -10.63 17.42
C GLU A 176 8.09 -9.84 17.17
N ALA A 177 8.48 -9.66 15.90
CA ALA A 177 9.64 -8.85 15.54
C ALA A 177 9.41 -7.33 15.70
N GLY A 178 8.15 -6.89 15.86
CA GLY A 178 7.81 -5.47 15.96
C GLY A 178 7.73 -4.76 14.61
N ILE A 179 7.19 -5.42 13.58
CA ILE A 179 6.90 -4.78 12.28
C ILE A 179 5.98 -3.55 12.46
N GLY A 180 6.10 -2.52 11.61
CA GLY A 180 5.24 -1.33 11.69
C GLY A 180 3.83 -1.53 11.13
N SER A 181 3.69 -2.30 10.05
CA SER A 181 2.38 -2.66 9.48
C SER A 181 2.40 -4.04 8.83
N ILE A 182 1.25 -4.73 8.92
CA ILE A 182 0.95 -5.96 8.20
C ILE A 182 0.12 -5.59 6.97
N GLU A 183 0.59 -6.00 5.80
CA GLU A 183 -0.12 -5.86 4.55
C GLU A 183 -0.91 -7.15 4.26
N HIS A 184 -2.14 -6.99 3.79
CA HIS A 184 -3.13 -8.04 3.55
C HIS A 184 -3.64 -8.71 4.82
N GLY A 185 -2.79 -9.44 5.57
CA GLY A 185 -3.17 -10.04 6.85
C GLY A 185 -4.27 -11.10 6.73
N ILE A 186 -4.27 -11.90 5.67
CA ILE A 186 -5.41 -12.80 5.32
C ILE A 186 -5.77 -13.79 6.41
N PHE A 187 -4.79 -14.48 7.00
CA PHE A 187 -5.03 -15.52 8.01
C PHE A 187 -4.73 -15.01 9.43
N LEU A 188 -5.22 -13.81 9.75
CA LEU A 188 -5.13 -13.24 11.10
C LEU A 188 -5.95 -14.06 12.09
N THR A 189 -5.48 -14.13 13.33
CA THR A 189 -6.20 -14.74 14.45
C THR A 189 -6.40 -13.71 15.56
N GLU A 190 -7.39 -13.96 16.43
CA GLU A 190 -7.66 -13.11 17.60
C GLU A 190 -6.42 -12.90 18.48
N ALA A 191 -5.64 -13.96 18.72
CA ALA A 191 -4.42 -13.88 19.51
C ALA A 191 -3.36 -12.96 18.88
N ILE A 192 -3.24 -12.96 17.55
CA ILE A 192 -2.32 -12.07 16.83
C ILE A 192 -2.88 -10.64 16.82
N ALA A 193 -4.19 -10.46 16.58
CA ALA A 193 -4.83 -9.16 16.61
C ALA A 193 -4.66 -8.45 17.95
N ALA A 194 -4.83 -9.16 19.07
CA ALA A 194 -4.59 -8.63 20.42
C ALA A 194 -3.14 -8.14 20.61
N LYS A 195 -2.16 -8.87 20.06
CA LYS A 195 -0.75 -8.44 20.07
C LYS A 195 -0.51 -7.22 19.19
N MET A 196 -1.12 -7.15 18.01
CA MET A 196 -1.05 -5.99 17.13
C MET A 196 -1.58 -4.73 17.82
N VAL A 197 -2.73 -4.81 18.51
CA VAL A 197 -3.28 -3.70 19.30
C VAL A 197 -2.28 -3.24 20.36
N LYS A 198 -1.76 -4.17 21.17
CA LYS A 198 -0.81 -3.85 22.24
C LYS A 198 0.47 -3.19 21.71
N ALA A 199 0.95 -3.62 20.54
CA ALA A 199 2.17 -3.11 19.93
C ALA A 199 1.94 -1.90 19.01
N GLY A 200 0.69 -1.49 18.76
CA GLY A 200 0.35 -0.42 17.83
C GLY A 200 0.66 -0.74 16.36
N ILE A 201 0.67 -2.04 16.01
CA ILE A 201 0.95 -2.52 14.65
C ILE A 201 -0.35 -2.44 13.84
N ALA A 202 -0.27 -1.82 12.67
CA ALA A 202 -1.44 -1.59 11.84
C ALA A 202 -1.69 -2.71 10.84
N LEU A 203 -2.95 -2.84 10.41
CA LEU A 203 -3.36 -3.63 9.25
C LEU A 203 -3.61 -2.70 8.05
N VAL A 204 -3.09 -3.07 6.89
CA VAL A 204 -3.38 -2.48 5.58
C VAL A 204 -3.88 -3.61 4.68
N ALA A 205 -5.20 -3.80 4.61
CA ALA A 205 -5.80 -5.05 4.12
C ALA A 205 -5.80 -5.18 2.59
N THR A 206 -5.93 -4.08 1.82
CA THR A 206 -5.98 -4.13 0.35
C THR A 206 -7.08 -5.09 -0.15
N LEU A 207 -8.31 -4.92 0.36
CA LEU A 207 -9.46 -5.78 0.05
C LEU A 207 -9.77 -5.83 -1.46
N ILE A 208 -9.55 -4.71 -2.14
CA ILE A 208 -9.77 -4.54 -3.58
C ILE A 208 -8.90 -5.45 -4.44
N ALA A 209 -7.69 -5.81 -3.99
CA ALA A 209 -6.75 -6.56 -4.82
C ALA A 209 -7.26 -7.97 -5.18
N PRO A 210 -7.61 -8.85 -4.22
CA PRO A 210 -8.21 -10.14 -4.54
C PRO A 210 -9.62 -10.00 -5.13
N GLU A 211 -10.40 -8.98 -4.73
CA GLU A 211 -11.74 -8.74 -5.30
C GLU A 211 -11.66 -8.54 -6.82
N ARG A 212 -10.77 -7.65 -7.29
CA ARG A 212 -10.62 -7.37 -8.73
C ARG A 212 -10.13 -8.58 -9.51
N ILE A 213 -9.24 -9.37 -8.92
CA ILE A 213 -8.74 -10.62 -9.52
C ILE A 213 -9.90 -11.61 -9.72
N VAL A 214 -10.73 -11.84 -8.69
CA VAL A 214 -11.86 -12.78 -8.76
C VAL A 214 -12.95 -12.28 -9.70
N THR A 215 -13.30 -11.00 -9.62
CA THR A 215 -14.40 -10.40 -10.39
C THR A 215 -14.12 -10.40 -11.90
N HIS A 216 -12.87 -10.17 -12.33
CA HIS A 216 -12.52 -10.18 -13.75
C HIS A 216 -12.11 -11.58 -14.26
N GLY A 217 -11.40 -12.35 -13.43
CA GLY A 217 -11.08 -13.74 -13.69
C GLY A 217 -10.22 -14.00 -14.94
N VAL A 218 -10.14 -15.28 -15.30
CA VAL A 218 -9.29 -15.77 -16.39
C VAL A 218 -9.75 -15.26 -17.76
N SER A 219 -11.06 -15.08 -17.96
CA SER A 219 -11.63 -14.60 -19.22
C SER A 219 -11.17 -13.19 -19.58
N ALA A 220 -10.80 -12.38 -18.58
CA ALA A 220 -10.25 -11.05 -18.76
C ALA A 220 -8.71 -11.04 -18.91
N GLY A 221 -8.07 -12.22 -18.96
CA GLY A 221 -6.63 -12.38 -19.12
C GLY A 221 -5.82 -12.42 -17.81
N VAL A 222 -6.49 -12.50 -16.66
CA VAL A 222 -5.79 -12.68 -15.37
C VAL A 222 -5.19 -14.10 -15.32
N PRO A 223 -3.92 -14.26 -14.89
CA PRO A 223 -3.33 -15.59 -14.78
C PRO A 223 -4.14 -16.54 -13.90
N GLU A 224 -4.38 -17.76 -14.38
CA GLU A 224 -5.21 -18.76 -13.70
C GLU A 224 -4.76 -19.06 -12.27
N PHE A 225 -3.45 -19.14 -12.04
CA PHE A 225 -2.91 -19.37 -10.69
C PHE A 225 -3.29 -18.24 -9.71
N ALA A 226 -3.39 -16.99 -10.19
CA ALA A 226 -3.73 -15.84 -9.37
C ALA A 226 -5.23 -15.84 -9.05
N VAL A 227 -6.08 -16.16 -10.03
CA VAL A 227 -7.53 -16.32 -9.82
C VAL A 227 -7.82 -17.40 -8.78
N ARG A 228 -7.29 -18.61 -9.00
CA ARG A 228 -7.46 -19.76 -8.07
C ARG A 228 -7.04 -19.40 -6.65
N LYS A 229 -5.89 -18.73 -6.47
CA LYS A 229 -5.40 -18.34 -5.14
C LYS A 229 -6.28 -17.27 -4.50
N SER A 230 -6.73 -16.28 -5.27
CA SER A 230 -7.64 -15.24 -4.76
C SER A 230 -8.98 -15.81 -4.33
N GLU A 231 -9.57 -16.71 -5.13
CA GLU A 231 -10.82 -17.41 -4.78
C GLU A 231 -10.68 -18.20 -3.48
N ALA A 232 -9.52 -18.85 -3.28
CA ALA A 232 -9.26 -19.63 -2.07
C ALA A 232 -9.13 -18.78 -0.80
N VAL A 233 -8.82 -17.49 -0.90
CA VAL A 233 -8.53 -16.63 0.26
C VAL A 233 -9.54 -15.51 0.51
N ILE A 234 -10.34 -15.13 -0.49
CA ILE A 234 -11.17 -13.91 -0.42
C ILE A 234 -12.16 -13.88 0.76
N ALA A 235 -12.79 -15.03 1.06
CA ALA A 235 -13.72 -15.13 2.19
C ALA A 235 -12.98 -14.96 3.54
N ARG A 236 -11.86 -15.67 3.71
CA ARG A 236 -11.03 -15.58 4.92
C ARG A 236 -10.40 -14.20 5.09
N HIS A 237 -10.05 -13.53 4.00
CA HIS A 237 -9.52 -12.17 4.04
C HIS A 237 -10.55 -11.18 4.60
N LEU A 238 -11.82 -11.29 4.19
CA LEU A 238 -12.91 -10.48 4.74
C LEU A 238 -13.14 -10.77 6.23
N GLU A 239 -13.17 -12.05 6.62
CA GLU A 239 -13.27 -12.46 8.04
C GLU A 239 -12.15 -11.86 8.88
N SER A 240 -10.91 -11.89 8.37
CA SER A 240 -9.74 -11.32 9.03
C SER A 240 -9.83 -9.80 9.20
N PHE A 241 -10.27 -9.08 8.16
CA PHE A 241 -10.50 -7.64 8.25
C PHE A 241 -11.54 -7.30 9.32
N GLN A 242 -12.65 -8.02 9.35
CA GLN A 242 -13.71 -7.84 10.35
C GLN A 242 -13.23 -8.16 11.76
N LEU A 243 -12.43 -9.23 11.91
CA LEU A 243 -11.79 -9.58 13.17
C LEU A 243 -10.86 -8.45 13.65
N ALA A 244 -10.00 -7.94 12.78
CA ALA A 244 -9.10 -6.83 13.11
C ALA A 244 -9.86 -5.58 13.55
N MET A 245 -10.95 -5.25 12.85
CA MET A 245 -11.84 -4.14 13.17
C MET A 245 -12.50 -4.32 14.54
N HIS A 246 -13.10 -5.49 14.81
CA HIS A 246 -13.76 -5.78 16.10
C HIS A 246 -12.79 -5.77 17.28
N HIS A 247 -11.53 -6.19 17.08
CA HIS A 247 -10.50 -6.13 18.12
C HIS A 247 -9.85 -4.76 18.30
N GLY A 248 -10.17 -3.78 17.46
CA GLY A 248 -9.60 -2.44 17.53
C GLY A 248 -8.16 -2.34 17.02
N VAL A 249 -7.74 -3.24 16.12
CA VAL A 249 -6.46 -3.11 15.42
C VAL A 249 -6.49 -1.81 14.60
N PRO A 250 -5.44 -0.97 14.62
CA PRO A 250 -5.37 0.19 13.75
C PRO A 250 -5.42 -0.23 12.27
N ILE A 251 -6.42 0.24 11.53
CA ILE A 251 -6.57 -0.07 10.09
C ILE A 251 -6.33 1.19 9.28
N ALA A 252 -5.42 1.12 8.31
CA ALA A 252 -5.20 2.18 7.33
C ALA A 252 -5.53 1.70 5.92
N ALA A 253 -6.04 2.62 5.09
CA ALA A 253 -6.38 2.33 3.71
C ALA A 253 -5.11 2.11 2.88
N GLY A 254 -5.11 1.06 2.08
CA GLY A 254 -4.11 0.79 1.05
C GLY A 254 -4.73 -0.12 0.01
N THR A 255 -4.42 0.10 -1.27
CA THR A 255 -5.14 -0.58 -2.36
C THR A 255 -4.37 -1.72 -2.98
N ASP A 256 -3.05 -1.75 -2.85
CA ASP A 256 -2.16 -2.54 -3.70
C ASP A 256 -2.28 -2.13 -5.18
N ALA A 257 -2.39 -0.81 -5.43
CA ALA A 257 -2.58 -0.30 -6.80
C ALA A 257 -1.43 -0.74 -7.70
N GLY A 258 -1.77 -1.35 -8.84
CA GLY A 258 -0.86 -2.08 -9.70
C GLY A 258 -1.22 -3.55 -9.90
N THR A 259 -2.02 -4.14 -9.00
CA THR A 259 -2.59 -5.50 -9.18
C THR A 259 -3.65 -5.54 -10.29
N PRO A 260 -4.02 -6.73 -10.81
CA PRO A 260 -4.95 -6.83 -11.95
C PRO A 260 -6.24 -6.02 -11.77
N PHE A 261 -6.57 -5.18 -12.76
CA PHE A 261 -7.75 -4.31 -12.77
C PHE A 261 -7.86 -3.36 -11.56
N ASN A 262 -6.73 -3.02 -10.95
CA ASN A 262 -6.61 -2.10 -9.83
C ASN A 262 -5.63 -0.96 -10.18
N PRO A 263 -6.07 0.00 -11.03
CA PRO A 263 -5.19 1.06 -11.53
C PRO A 263 -4.85 2.08 -10.44
N HIS A 264 -3.80 2.86 -10.68
CA HIS A 264 -3.50 4.04 -9.88
C HIS A 264 -4.61 5.09 -10.00
N GLY A 265 -4.83 5.87 -8.93
CA GLY A 265 -5.96 6.81 -8.85
C GLY A 265 -7.32 6.17 -8.48
N SER A 266 -7.35 4.91 -8.05
CA SER A 266 -8.60 4.19 -7.70
C SER A 266 -8.64 3.77 -6.22
N ILE A 267 -8.64 4.73 -5.28
CA ILE A 267 -8.74 4.42 -3.83
C ILE A 267 -10.18 4.19 -3.35
N VAL A 268 -11.17 4.82 -4.00
CA VAL A 268 -12.57 4.80 -3.54
C VAL A 268 -13.16 3.38 -3.46
N PRO A 269 -12.89 2.45 -4.41
CA PRO A 269 -13.47 1.11 -4.29
C PRO A 269 -12.91 0.31 -3.11
N GLU A 270 -11.65 0.56 -2.67
CA GLU A 270 -11.14 -0.01 -1.41
C GLU A 270 -11.94 0.50 -0.21
N LEU A 271 -12.19 1.81 -0.15
CA LEU A 271 -12.97 2.42 0.94
C LEU A 271 -14.42 1.92 0.94
N ALA A 272 -15.02 1.74 -0.23
CA ALA A 272 -16.35 1.14 -0.37
C ALA A 272 -16.38 -0.32 0.14
N LEU A 273 -15.33 -1.11 -0.13
CA LEU A 273 -15.20 -2.46 0.41
C LEU A 273 -15.01 -2.46 1.93
N MET A 274 -14.24 -1.51 2.48
CA MET A 274 -14.10 -1.34 3.93
C MET A 274 -15.43 -0.98 4.61
N VAL A 275 -16.23 -0.11 3.99
CA VAL A 275 -17.58 0.22 4.47
C VAL A 275 -18.50 -1.00 4.38
N LYS A 276 -18.50 -1.71 3.25
CA LYS A 276 -19.27 -2.95 3.07
C LYS A 276 -18.88 -4.04 4.08
N ALA A 277 -17.62 -4.07 4.50
CA ALA A 277 -17.11 -5.00 5.49
C ALA A 277 -17.51 -4.63 6.94
N GLY A 278 -17.97 -3.40 7.19
CA GLY A 278 -18.59 -3.00 8.45
C GLY A 278 -18.10 -1.67 9.04
N MET A 279 -17.16 -0.97 8.39
CA MET A 279 -16.79 0.38 8.81
C MET A 279 -17.90 1.39 8.48
N SER A 280 -18.07 2.41 9.31
CA SER A 280 -18.80 3.61 8.90
C SER A 280 -18.02 4.39 7.83
N PRO A 281 -18.68 5.23 7.00
CA PRO A 281 -17.98 6.07 6.03
C PRO A 281 -16.93 6.98 6.67
N LEU A 282 -17.19 7.52 7.87
CA LEU A 282 -16.22 8.36 8.58
C LEU A 282 -14.99 7.57 9.06
N GLU A 283 -15.15 6.32 9.48
CA GLU A 283 -14.03 5.44 9.81
C GLU A 283 -13.18 5.12 8.58
N ALA A 284 -13.80 4.84 7.44
CA ALA A 284 -13.09 4.63 6.17
C ALA A 284 -12.32 5.90 5.72
N ILE A 285 -12.92 7.09 5.85
CA ILE A 285 -12.23 8.36 5.58
C ILE A 285 -11.04 8.55 6.52
N ARG A 286 -11.19 8.24 7.82
CA ARG A 286 -10.08 8.31 8.79
C ARG A 286 -8.98 7.30 8.46
N ALA A 287 -9.34 6.09 8.04
CA ALA A 287 -8.40 5.06 7.58
C ALA A 287 -7.54 5.55 6.41
N ALA A 288 -8.09 6.39 5.53
CA ALA A 288 -7.39 7.03 4.41
C ALA A 288 -6.84 8.44 4.70
N THR A 289 -6.90 8.93 5.94
CA THR A 289 -6.40 10.27 6.31
C THR A 289 -5.61 10.19 7.61
N SER A 290 -6.22 10.53 8.75
CA SER A 290 -5.53 10.68 10.02
C SER A 290 -4.94 9.37 10.57
N THR A 291 -5.59 8.23 10.34
CA THR A 291 -5.06 6.92 10.73
C THR A 291 -3.90 6.52 9.82
N ALA A 292 -4.06 6.64 8.50
CA ALA A 292 -2.98 6.41 7.55
C ALA A 292 -1.74 7.28 7.86
N ALA A 293 -1.92 8.57 8.11
CA ALA A 293 -0.82 9.46 8.48
C ALA A 293 -0.10 8.97 9.74
N ARG A 294 -0.82 8.46 10.76
CA ARG A 294 -0.19 7.88 11.96
C ARG A 294 0.58 6.60 11.65
N VAL A 295 0.01 5.69 10.86
CA VAL A 295 0.67 4.45 10.44
C VAL A 295 1.97 4.74 9.68
N LEU A 296 1.94 5.74 8.80
CA LEU A 296 3.09 6.21 8.02
C LEU A 296 4.08 7.07 8.82
N GLY A 297 3.73 7.50 10.04
CA GLY A 297 4.56 8.39 10.84
C GLY A 297 4.50 9.87 10.46
N LEU A 298 3.53 10.26 9.64
CA LEU A 298 3.32 11.61 9.12
C LEU A 298 2.21 12.39 9.86
N HIS A 299 1.72 11.91 11.01
CA HIS A 299 0.61 12.54 11.74
C HIS A 299 0.88 13.95 12.29
N GLU A 300 2.14 14.40 12.32
CA GLU A 300 2.57 15.77 12.63
C GLU A 300 2.83 16.61 11.36
N GLU A 301 2.69 16.01 10.18
CA GLU A 301 2.91 16.66 8.89
C GLU A 301 1.61 16.75 8.07
N THR A 302 0.77 15.71 8.03
CA THR A 302 -0.44 15.65 7.19
C THR A 302 -1.53 14.73 7.77
N GLY A 303 -2.62 14.56 7.03
CA GLY A 303 -3.75 13.67 7.35
C GLY A 303 -4.83 14.27 8.24
N ARG A 304 -4.72 15.55 8.60
CA ARG A 304 -5.76 16.35 9.28
C ARG A 304 -5.75 17.78 8.75
N ILE A 305 -6.89 18.45 8.80
CA ILE A 305 -6.97 19.90 8.61
C ILE A 305 -6.74 20.55 9.97
N ALA A 306 -5.52 21.02 10.24
CA ALA A 306 -5.17 21.68 11.50
C ALA A 306 -4.02 22.68 11.28
N PRO A 307 -3.93 23.76 12.09
CA PRO A 307 -2.80 24.69 12.04
C PRO A 307 -1.45 23.97 12.19
N GLY A 308 -0.46 24.38 11.39
CA GLY A 308 0.89 23.82 11.40
C GLY A 308 1.10 22.57 10.54
N LEU A 309 0.04 21.94 10.04
CA LEU A 309 0.14 20.82 9.11
C LEU A 309 0.26 21.29 7.65
N ALA A 310 0.80 20.43 6.79
CA ALA A 310 0.87 20.66 5.36
C ALA A 310 -0.54 20.90 4.78
N ALA A 311 -0.62 21.82 3.81
CA ALA A 311 -1.85 22.09 3.08
C ALA A 311 -2.11 21.01 2.01
N ASP A 312 -2.42 19.80 2.49
CA ASP A 312 -2.89 18.67 1.72
C ASP A 312 -4.42 18.58 1.88
N LEU A 313 -5.16 19.08 0.89
CA LEU A 313 -6.61 19.29 0.96
C LEU A 313 -7.28 18.79 -0.32
N ILE A 314 -8.47 18.22 -0.17
CA ILE A 314 -9.37 17.94 -1.29
C ILE A 314 -10.74 18.57 -1.06
N ALA A 315 -11.36 19.04 -2.15
CA ALA A 315 -12.78 19.39 -2.15
C ALA A 315 -13.51 18.45 -3.10
N VAL A 316 -14.59 17.82 -2.64
CA VAL A 316 -15.41 16.89 -3.42
C VAL A 316 -16.85 17.38 -3.54
N ALA A 317 -17.55 16.96 -4.59
CA ALA A 317 -18.99 17.18 -4.71
C ALA A 317 -19.78 16.07 -4.01
N GLY A 318 -20.78 16.45 -3.21
CA GLY A 318 -21.50 15.52 -2.32
C GLY A 318 -20.86 15.39 -0.94
N ASP A 319 -21.41 14.50 -0.11
CA ASP A 319 -20.95 14.24 1.26
C ASP A 319 -20.41 12.81 1.42
N PRO A 320 -19.07 12.65 1.51
CA PRO A 320 -18.44 11.36 1.80
C PRO A 320 -18.82 10.71 3.12
N GLY A 321 -19.29 11.49 4.11
CA GLY A 321 -19.76 10.97 5.39
C GLY A 321 -21.10 10.22 5.28
N GLU A 322 -21.89 10.53 4.26
CA GLU A 322 -23.12 9.80 3.93
C GLU A 322 -22.89 8.73 2.87
N ARG A 323 -22.06 9.02 1.85
CA ARG A 323 -21.79 8.13 0.72
C ARG A 323 -20.32 8.20 0.34
N ILE A 324 -19.57 7.15 0.67
CA ILE A 324 -18.11 7.12 0.48
C ILE A 324 -17.69 7.34 -0.98
N GLU A 325 -18.53 6.95 -1.95
CA GLU A 325 -18.33 7.13 -3.39
C GLU A 325 -18.30 8.60 -3.81
N ALA A 326 -18.78 9.54 -2.98
CA ALA A 326 -18.64 10.97 -3.24
C ALA A 326 -17.18 11.42 -3.34
N LEU A 327 -16.23 10.62 -2.82
CA LEU A 327 -14.80 10.86 -2.97
C LEU A 327 -14.31 10.80 -4.42
N ASP A 328 -15.02 10.14 -5.35
CA ASP A 328 -14.66 10.14 -6.78
C ASP A 328 -14.92 11.50 -7.43
N ALA A 329 -15.82 12.31 -6.86
CA ALA A 329 -16.23 13.59 -7.42
C ALA A 329 -15.28 14.73 -7.00
N VAL A 330 -13.98 14.52 -7.10
CA VAL A 330 -12.94 15.50 -6.76
C VAL A 330 -13.07 16.75 -7.62
N ARG A 331 -13.12 17.91 -6.98
CA ARG A 331 -13.22 19.24 -7.62
C ARG A 331 -11.99 20.11 -7.40
N LEU A 332 -11.25 19.91 -6.31
CA LEU A 332 -10.02 20.63 -6.02
C LEU A 332 -9.06 19.66 -5.31
N VAL A 333 -7.78 19.72 -5.66
CA VAL A 333 -6.70 19.07 -4.93
C VAL A 333 -5.61 20.10 -4.69
N ILE A 334 -5.28 20.32 -3.42
CA ILE A 334 -4.11 21.08 -2.98
C ILE A 334 -3.17 20.05 -2.35
N ALA A 335 -1.93 19.97 -2.83
CA ALA A 335 -0.89 19.12 -2.27
C ALA A 335 0.34 19.96 -1.96
N ASN A 336 0.81 19.85 -0.72
CA ASN A 336 1.92 20.63 -0.17
C ASN A 336 1.76 22.15 -0.46
N GLY A 337 0.54 22.68 -0.30
CA GLY A 337 0.22 24.08 -0.54
C GLY A 337 0.12 24.51 -2.01
N ARG A 338 0.25 23.59 -2.97
CA ARG A 338 0.12 23.88 -4.40
C ARG A 338 -1.15 23.28 -4.97
N ILE A 339 -1.86 24.02 -5.82
CA ILE A 339 -3.03 23.51 -6.53
C ILE A 339 -2.55 22.49 -7.57
N ALA A 340 -2.90 21.22 -7.37
CA ALA A 340 -2.61 20.12 -8.29
C ALA A 340 -3.77 19.86 -9.26
N VAL A 341 -5.01 20.08 -8.80
CA VAL A 341 -6.23 19.97 -9.61
C VAL A 341 -7.15 21.13 -9.26
N ASN A 342 -7.68 21.82 -10.26
CA ASN A 342 -8.77 22.77 -10.08
C ASN A 342 -9.86 22.52 -11.14
N ARG A 343 -11.01 22.04 -10.68
CA ARG A 343 -12.23 21.83 -11.47
C ARG A 343 -13.38 22.67 -10.90
N LEU A 344 -13.10 23.65 -10.05
CA LEU A 344 -14.07 24.64 -9.58
C LEU A 344 -14.28 25.62 -10.74
N GLY A 345 -15.50 25.71 -11.27
CA GLY A 345 -15.76 26.47 -12.50
C GLY A 345 -15.30 27.93 -12.40
N GLY A 346 -14.41 28.28 -13.32
CA GLY A 346 -13.97 29.63 -13.69
C GLY A 346 -13.11 29.48 -14.94
N ALA A 347 -13.56 30.06 -16.06
CA ALA A 347 -12.87 30.05 -17.35
C ALA A 347 -11.43 30.59 -17.23
N ALA A 348 -10.53 30.02 -18.01
CA ALA A 348 -9.42 30.73 -18.61
C ALA A 348 -9.59 30.62 -20.13
#